data_AF-A0A424NIB9-F1
#
_entry.id   AF-A0A424NIB9-F1
#
_cell.length_a   1.000
_cell.length_b   1.000
_cell.length_c   1.000
_cell.angle_alpha   90.00
_cell.angle_beta   90.00
_cell.angle_gamma   90.00
#
_symmetry.space_group_name_H-M   'P 1'
#
loop_
_entity.id
_entity.type
_entity.pdbx_description
1 polymer ?
#
loop_
_entity_poly.entity_id
_entity_poly.type
_entity_poly.pdbx_seq_one_letter_code
_entity_poly.pdbx_strand_id
1 'polypeptide(L)'
;MLNENQIFLLTSFNKKKIKVIKIASDTPLVFWNKNILSNDLLICNKYQFDEINFFKSSIHVDNVQFLGPELSMNYNHLYNVNTKTISNTIGFYSTASWVREREGHIDQGIDFLKFERKVLNCIKKYLLINNNIKLFIFLHPKEKKKQYLEKSTNFYKDIFDVDISYEIVNSTQSSSQLFHTVDLGVAFNSTILHERLYCGFKTLFYPNNPFFPIKNSFLSNICAKNDDHFENLITKAIGSSTSDFFKDNNLVSYSNRPLKNF
;
A
#
# COMPACT_ATOMS: atom_id res chain seq x y z
N MET A 1 27.71 2.21 -4.40
CA MET A 1 29.07 1.72 -4.74
C MET A 1 29.14 0.28 -4.28
N LEU A 2 29.27 -0.67 -5.20
CA LEU A 2 29.37 -2.10 -4.86
C LEU A 2 30.67 -2.36 -4.11
N ASN A 3 30.65 -3.23 -3.11
CA ASN A 3 31.88 -3.65 -2.45
C ASN A 3 32.61 -4.73 -3.28
N GLU A 4 33.90 -4.91 -3.03
CA GLU A 4 34.75 -5.85 -3.80
C GLU A 4 34.20 -7.29 -3.79
N ASN A 5 33.57 -7.70 -2.69
CA ASN A 5 32.96 -9.03 -2.55
C ASN A 5 31.76 -9.25 -3.49
N GLN A 6 30.93 -8.22 -3.67
CA GLN A 6 29.78 -8.25 -4.60
C GLN A 6 30.23 -8.36 -6.06
N ILE A 7 31.28 -7.61 -6.43
CA ILE A 7 31.88 -7.66 -7.77
C ILE A 7 32.48 -9.04 -8.03
N PHE A 8 33.21 -9.60 -7.06
CA PHE A 8 33.79 -10.94 -7.15
C PHE A 8 32.73 -12.04 -7.34
N LEU A 9 31.62 -11.99 -6.59
CA LEU A 9 30.50 -12.94 -6.70
C LEU A 9 29.87 -12.92 -8.09
N LEU A 10 29.54 -11.75 -8.62
CA LEU A 10 28.99 -11.62 -9.97
C LEU A 10 29.93 -12.16 -11.03
N THR A 11 31.21 -11.79 -10.94
CA THR A 11 32.22 -12.22 -11.91
C THR A 11 32.36 -13.75 -11.88
N SER A 12 32.24 -14.35 -10.69
CA SER A 12 32.27 -15.80 -10.50
C SER A 12 31.03 -16.48 -11.06
N PHE A 13 29.83 -15.92 -10.87
CA PHE A 13 28.59 -16.46 -11.44
C PHE A 13 28.57 -16.34 -12.96
N ASN A 14 29.00 -15.21 -13.51
CA ASN A 14 29.10 -14.99 -14.95
C ASN A 14 30.10 -15.96 -15.60
N LYS A 15 31.27 -16.17 -15.00
CA LYS A 15 32.25 -17.17 -15.47
C LYS A 15 31.68 -18.59 -15.49
N LYS A 16 30.78 -18.91 -14.56
CA LYS A 16 30.11 -20.21 -14.47
C LYS A 16 28.81 -20.29 -15.28
N LYS A 17 28.44 -19.24 -16.05
CA LYS A 17 27.16 -19.13 -16.78
C LYS A 17 25.93 -19.34 -15.87
N ILE A 18 26.03 -18.96 -14.59
CA ILE A 18 24.93 -19.05 -13.63
C ILE A 18 24.13 -17.76 -13.70
N LYS A 19 22.83 -17.88 -14.00
CA LYS A 19 21.90 -16.76 -14.01
C LYS A 19 21.32 -16.54 -12.62
N VAL A 20 21.45 -15.32 -12.09
CA VAL A 20 20.88 -14.91 -10.80
C VAL A 20 19.58 -14.17 -11.06
N ILE A 21 18.48 -14.72 -10.54
CA ILE A 21 17.15 -14.11 -10.61
C ILE A 21 16.73 -13.71 -9.20
N LYS A 22 16.40 -12.43 -9.00
CA LYS A 22 15.85 -11.93 -7.74
C LYS A 22 14.38 -11.61 -7.93
N ILE A 23 13.54 -12.11 -7.04
CA ILE A 23 12.14 -11.70 -6.91
C ILE A 23 12.04 -10.73 -5.73
N ALA A 24 11.50 -9.54 -5.99
CA ALA A 24 11.20 -8.56 -4.96
C ALA A 24 9.85 -8.88 -4.30
N SER A 25 9.67 -8.46 -3.05
CA SER A 25 8.35 -8.46 -2.40
C SER A 25 7.51 -7.27 -2.86
N ASP A 26 6.23 -7.23 -2.50
CA ASP A 26 5.34 -6.07 -2.73
C ASP A 26 5.79 -4.78 -2.04
N THR A 27 6.61 -4.93 -1.00
CA THR A 27 7.18 -3.83 -0.22
C THR A 27 8.13 -2.97 -1.07
N PRO A 28 8.08 -1.63 -0.95
CA PRO A 28 9.08 -0.73 -1.50
C PRO A 28 10.53 -1.17 -1.27
N LEU A 29 11.36 -1.10 -2.32
CA LEU A 29 12.78 -1.45 -2.28
C LEU A 29 13.56 -0.54 -1.31
N VAL A 30 13.12 0.71 -1.14
CA VAL A 30 13.72 1.70 -0.26
C VAL A 30 13.75 1.28 1.21
N PHE A 31 12.98 0.28 1.65
CA PHE A 31 13.09 -0.16 3.05
C PHE A 31 14.22 -1.16 3.25
N TRP A 32 14.34 -2.16 2.38
CA TRP A 32 15.19 -3.33 2.66
C TRP A 32 16.12 -3.73 1.51
N ASN A 33 15.87 -3.27 0.28
CA ASN A 33 16.50 -3.80 -0.93
C ASN A 33 17.08 -2.67 -1.81
N LYS A 34 17.77 -1.68 -1.21
CA LYS A 34 18.44 -0.59 -1.95
C LYS A 34 19.69 -1.04 -2.72
N ASN A 35 20.24 -2.21 -2.37
CA ASN A 35 21.42 -2.78 -3.01
C ASN A 35 21.05 -4.13 -3.62
N ILE A 36 21.00 -4.21 -4.94
CA ILE A 36 20.60 -5.42 -5.66
C ILE A 36 21.61 -5.70 -6.75
N LEU A 37 21.96 -6.97 -6.87
CA LEU A 37 22.88 -7.48 -7.86
C LEU A 37 22.33 -8.79 -8.42
N SER A 38 21.77 -8.75 -9.63
CA SER A 38 21.19 -9.93 -10.29
C SER A 38 21.20 -9.75 -11.80
N ASN A 39 20.98 -10.83 -12.56
CA ASN A 39 20.75 -10.70 -14.00
C ASN A 39 19.32 -10.23 -14.26
N ASP A 40 18.34 -10.92 -13.65
CA ASP A 40 16.94 -10.50 -13.73
C ASP A 40 16.45 -10.07 -12.36
N LEU A 41 15.62 -9.03 -12.36
CA LEU A 41 14.84 -8.59 -11.20
C LEU A 41 13.36 -8.61 -11.57
N LEU A 42 12.62 -9.52 -10.93
CA LEU A 42 11.17 -9.59 -10.99
C LEU A 42 10.60 -8.69 -9.89
N ILE A 43 9.87 -7.66 -10.29
CA ILE A 43 9.22 -6.71 -9.35
C ILE A 43 7.73 -6.96 -9.24
N CYS A 44 7.21 -6.76 -8.02
CA CYS A 44 5.82 -7.05 -7.66
C CYS A 44 4.98 -5.79 -7.46
N ASN A 45 5.62 -4.61 -7.47
CA ASN A 45 4.96 -3.33 -7.29
C ASN A 45 5.47 -2.33 -8.35
N LYS A 46 4.55 -1.65 -9.06
CA LYS A 46 4.91 -0.72 -10.14
C LYS A 46 5.77 0.45 -9.67
N TYR A 47 5.60 0.88 -8.42
CA TYR A 47 6.46 1.87 -7.80
C TYR A 47 7.94 1.48 -7.78
N GLN A 48 8.26 0.17 -7.77
CA GLN A 48 9.63 -0.31 -7.77
C GLN A 48 10.38 0.02 -9.06
N PHE A 49 9.70 0.30 -10.17
CA PHE A 49 10.36 0.85 -11.37
C PHE A 49 10.99 2.22 -11.09
N ASP A 50 10.25 3.09 -10.39
CA ASP A 50 10.75 4.40 -10.00
C ASP A 50 11.95 4.23 -9.05
N GLU A 51 11.86 3.28 -8.11
CA GLU A 51 12.94 2.98 -7.16
C GLU A 51 14.19 2.43 -7.83
N ILE A 52 14.07 1.51 -8.79
CA ILE A 52 15.20 0.99 -9.56
C ILE A 52 15.91 2.12 -10.30
N ASN A 53 15.14 3.03 -10.91
CA ASN A 53 15.71 4.19 -11.59
C ASN A 53 16.41 5.15 -10.61
N PHE A 54 15.85 5.33 -9.41
CA PHE A 54 16.41 6.19 -8.38
C PHE A 54 17.69 5.60 -7.74
N PHE A 55 17.73 4.28 -7.53
CA PHE A 55 18.85 3.55 -6.92
C PHE A 55 19.81 2.95 -7.96
N LYS A 56 19.92 3.51 -9.17
CA LYS A 56 20.83 3.04 -10.24
C LYS A 56 22.29 2.85 -9.82
N SER A 57 22.74 3.57 -8.78
CA SER A 57 24.11 3.47 -8.23
C SER A 57 24.36 2.23 -7.35
N SER A 58 23.29 1.49 -7.03
CA SER A 58 23.33 0.35 -6.11
C SER A 58 22.45 -0.83 -6.53
N ILE A 59 21.54 -0.63 -7.47
CA ILE A 59 20.76 -1.68 -8.15
C ILE A 59 21.37 -1.87 -9.54
N HIS A 60 22.03 -3.01 -9.73
CA HIS A 60 22.65 -3.39 -10.99
C HIS A 60 22.02 -4.69 -11.48
N VAL A 61 21.22 -4.57 -12.54
CA VAL A 61 20.43 -5.65 -13.12
C VAL A 61 20.40 -5.52 -14.64
N ASP A 62 20.42 -6.66 -15.35
CA ASP A 62 20.39 -6.69 -16.81
C ASP A 62 18.95 -6.49 -17.32
N ASN A 63 17.98 -7.16 -16.67
CA ASN A 63 16.57 -7.11 -17.03
C ASN A 63 15.69 -6.86 -15.81
N VAL A 64 14.63 -6.06 -16.01
CA VAL A 64 13.55 -5.88 -15.03
C VAL A 64 12.25 -6.33 -15.67
N GLN A 65 11.53 -7.22 -15.00
CA GLN A 65 10.20 -7.66 -15.41
C GLN A 65 9.20 -7.41 -14.30
N PHE A 66 7.98 -7.07 -14.67
CA PHE A 66 6.90 -6.84 -13.73
C PHE A 66 6.00 -8.07 -13.64
N LEU A 67 5.97 -8.67 -12.45
CA LEU A 67 5.17 -9.86 -12.16
C LEU A 67 3.75 -9.49 -11.67
N GLY A 68 3.61 -8.32 -11.05
CA GLY A 68 2.43 -7.97 -10.25
C GLY A 68 2.56 -8.46 -8.81
N PRO A 69 1.63 -8.07 -7.91
CA PRO A 69 1.75 -8.41 -6.51
C PRO A 69 1.79 -9.92 -6.25
N GLU A 70 2.48 -10.36 -5.20
CA GLU A 70 2.76 -11.77 -4.92
C GLU A 70 1.50 -12.65 -4.91
N LEU A 71 0.41 -12.13 -4.34
CA LEU A 71 -0.87 -12.83 -4.20
C LEU A 71 -1.89 -12.45 -5.27
N SER A 72 -1.50 -11.67 -6.28
CA SER A 72 -2.43 -11.10 -7.26
C SER A 72 -3.24 -12.12 -8.04
N MET A 73 -2.70 -13.32 -8.30
CA MET A 73 -3.44 -14.41 -8.96
C MET A 73 -4.73 -14.79 -8.21
N ASN A 74 -4.76 -14.62 -6.88
CA ASN A 74 -5.89 -15.00 -6.03
C ASN A 74 -7.09 -14.03 -6.10
N TYR A 75 -6.88 -12.79 -6.56
CA TYR A 75 -7.93 -11.76 -6.53
C TYR A 75 -8.03 -10.90 -7.78
N ASN A 76 -6.99 -10.81 -8.61
CA ASN A 76 -6.99 -9.91 -9.77
C ASN A 76 -8.09 -10.26 -10.78
N HIS A 77 -8.38 -11.55 -10.95
CA HIS A 77 -9.44 -12.06 -11.82
C HIS A 77 -10.86 -11.65 -11.36
N LEU A 78 -11.03 -11.20 -10.12
CA LEU A 78 -12.31 -10.73 -9.58
C LEU A 78 -12.66 -9.32 -10.08
N TYR A 79 -11.70 -8.61 -10.66
CA TYR A 79 -11.86 -7.20 -11.04
C TYR A 79 -11.69 -7.00 -12.54
N ASN A 80 -12.62 -6.28 -13.14
CA ASN A 80 -12.60 -5.90 -14.55
C ASN A 80 -13.01 -4.42 -14.71
N VAL A 81 -12.97 -3.92 -15.94
CA VAL A 81 -13.29 -2.51 -16.27
C VAL A 81 -14.68 -2.06 -15.79
N ASN A 82 -15.61 -2.99 -15.58
CA ASN A 82 -16.98 -2.73 -15.12
C ASN A 82 -17.18 -2.91 -13.61
N THR A 83 -16.15 -3.34 -12.86
CA THR A 83 -16.23 -3.44 -11.40
C THR A 83 -16.54 -2.07 -10.80
N LYS A 84 -17.67 -1.98 -10.11
CA LYS A 84 -18.12 -0.75 -9.44
C LYS A 84 -17.61 -0.71 -8.01
N THR A 85 -17.34 0.50 -7.51
CA THR A 85 -17.11 0.78 -6.09
C THR A 85 -18.35 1.38 -5.45
N ILE A 86 -18.46 1.26 -4.12
CA ILE A 86 -19.51 1.94 -3.35
C ILE A 86 -19.06 3.37 -3.09
N SER A 87 -19.67 4.36 -3.75
CA SER A 87 -19.35 5.78 -3.59
C SER A 87 -19.49 6.26 -2.14
N ASN A 88 -18.80 7.35 -1.78
CA ASN A 88 -18.82 7.97 -0.44
C ASN A 88 -18.42 6.99 0.68
N THR A 89 -17.42 6.15 0.41
CA THR A 89 -16.88 5.24 1.42
C THR A 89 -15.36 5.29 1.47
N ILE A 90 -14.83 5.17 2.68
CA ILE A 90 -13.39 5.08 2.94
C ILE A 90 -13.13 3.71 3.56
N GLY A 91 -12.16 2.98 3.05
CA GLY A 91 -11.63 1.75 3.65
C GLY A 91 -10.29 2.03 4.32
N PHE A 92 -10.24 1.92 5.64
CA PHE A 92 -8.98 1.91 6.38
C PHE A 92 -8.44 0.47 6.46
N TYR A 93 -7.20 0.25 6.02
CA TYR A 93 -6.55 -1.07 6.08
C TYR A 93 -5.57 -1.12 7.25
N SER A 94 -5.96 -1.86 8.28
CA SER A 94 -5.13 -2.04 9.47
C SER A 94 -3.88 -2.85 9.15
N THR A 95 -2.78 -2.48 9.79
CA THR A 95 -1.58 -3.31 9.82
C THR A 95 -1.49 -4.16 11.08
N ALA A 96 -2.48 -4.12 11.99
CA ALA A 96 -2.46 -4.72 13.32
C ALA A 96 -1.27 -4.27 14.18
N SER A 97 -1.02 -2.96 14.17
CA SER A 97 0.04 -2.34 14.97
C SER A 97 -0.20 -2.51 16.48
N TRP A 98 -1.43 -2.30 16.94
CA TRP A 98 -1.80 -2.43 18.37
C TRP A 98 -1.71 -3.88 18.88
N VAL A 99 -2.01 -4.87 18.03
CA VAL A 99 -1.82 -6.29 18.38
C VAL A 99 -0.33 -6.59 18.54
N ARG A 100 0.50 -6.10 17.62
CA ARG A 100 1.96 -6.29 17.64
C ARG A 100 2.58 -5.65 18.87
N GLU A 101 2.18 -4.42 19.21
CA GLU A 101 2.63 -3.75 20.44
C GLU A 101 2.30 -4.59 21.68
N ARG A 102 1.06 -5.09 21.79
CA ARG A 102 0.63 -5.96 22.88
C ARG A 102 1.40 -7.29 22.93
N GLU A 103 1.78 -7.84 21.78
CA GLU A 103 2.62 -9.05 21.68
C GLU A 103 4.10 -8.77 22.04
N GLY A 104 4.48 -7.53 22.37
CA GLY A 104 5.86 -7.15 22.62
C GLY A 104 6.72 -7.09 21.36
N HIS A 105 6.11 -7.14 20.18
CA HIS A 105 6.77 -6.91 18.90
C HIS A 105 6.95 -5.40 18.70
N ILE A 106 7.97 -4.84 19.35
CA ILE A 106 8.30 -3.42 19.27
C ILE A 106 9.39 -3.18 18.23
N ASP A 107 8.97 -2.43 17.22
CA ASP A 107 9.67 -1.34 16.54
C ASP A 107 10.99 -1.63 15.79
N GLN A 108 10.91 -1.63 14.45
CA GLN A 108 12.06 -1.62 13.52
C GLN A 108 12.56 -0.18 13.25
N GLY A 109 12.42 0.72 14.23
CA GLY A 109 12.76 2.15 14.12
C GLY A 109 11.64 3.05 13.58
N ILE A 110 10.42 2.54 13.46
CA ILE A 110 9.18 3.25 13.14
C ILE A 110 8.04 2.78 14.06
N ASP A 111 7.52 3.69 14.90
CA ASP A 111 6.36 3.43 15.77
C ASP A 111 5.08 3.30 14.94
N PHE A 112 4.81 2.06 14.49
CA PHE A 112 3.66 1.74 13.66
C PHE A 112 2.33 2.07 14.32
N LEU A 113 2.21 1.93 15.64
CA LEU A 113 0.97 2.22 16.34
C LEU A 113 0.69 3.72 16.35
N LYS A 114 1.70 4.54 16.63
CA LYS A 114 1.57 5.99 16.56
C LYS A 114 1.12 6.46 15.20
N PHE A 115 1.71 5.94 14.12
CA PHE A 115 1.31 6.32 12.76
C PHE A 115 -0.09 5.81 12.39
N GLU A 116 -0.44 4.58 12.76
CA GLU A 116 -1.79 4.04 12.56
C GLU A 116 -2.84 4.89 13.28
N ARG A 117 -2.62 5.23 14.55
CA ARG A 117 -3.48 6.13 15.32
C ARG A 117 -3.55 7.53 14.69
N LYS A 118 -2.44 8.05 14.15
CA LYS A 118 -2.43 9.34 13.47
C LYS A 118 -3.36 9.33 12.26
N VAL A 119 -3.28 8.30 11.42
CA VAL A 119 -4.16 8.13 10.25
C VAL A 119 -5.62 8.05 10.68
N LEU A 120 -5.93 7.20 11.67
CA LEU A 120 -7.29 7.03 12.18
C LEU A 120 -7.86 8.33 12.75
N ASN A 121 -7.06 9.12 13.47
CA ASN A 121 -7.46 10.42 14.01
C ASN A 121 -7.71 11.46 12.90
N CYS A 122 -6.90 11.48 11.84
CA CYS A 122 -7.16 12.35 10.68
C CYS A 122 -8.47 11.96 9.99
N ILE A 123 -8.70 10.66 9.78
CA ILE A 123 -9.96 10.16 9.22
C ILE A 123 -11.14 10.56 10.12
N LYS A 124 -11.02 10.40 11.45
CA LYS A 124 -12.06 10.80 12.40
C LYS A 124 -12.42 12.28 12.23
N LYS A 125 -11.44 13.18 12.25
CA LYS A 125 -11.65 14.62 12.06
C LYS A 125 -12.38 14.94 10.75
N TYR A 126 -11.92 14.31 9.67
CA TYR A 126 -12.53 14.49 8.35
C TYR A 126 -14.00 14.03 8.31
N LEU A 127 -14.31 12.89 8.92
CA LEU A 127 -15.65 12.32 8.93
C LEU A 127 -16.64 13.06 9.85
N LEU A 128 -16.17 13.73 10.90
CA LEU A 128 -17.01 14.61 11.73
C LEU A 128 -17.59 15.78 10.92
N ILE A 129 -16.83 16.26 9.91
CA ILE A 129 -17.26 17.34 9.02
C ILE A 129 -18.07 16.78 7.83
N ASN A 130 -17.75 15.56 7.38
CA ASN A 130 -18.34 14.92 6.20
C ASN A 130 -19.12 13.66 6.59
N ASN A 131 -20.20 13.84 7.36
CA ASN A 131 -21.00 12.75 7.95
C ASN A 131 -21.74 11.86 6.93
N ASN A 132 -21.77 12.25 5.65
CA ASN A 132 -22.32 11.46 4.55
C ASN A 132 -21.36 10.37 4.05
N ILE A 133 -20.12 10.31 4.56
CA ILE A 133 -19.11 9.33 4.18
C ILE A 133 -19.06 8.22 5.24
N LYS A 134 -19.13 6.97 4.80
CA LYS A 134 -19.03 5.80 5.69
C LYS A 134 -17.62 5.23 5.71
N LEU A 135 -17.13 4.91 6.90
CA LEU A 135 -15.83 4.27 7.12
C LEU A 135 -15.96 2.75 7.25
N PHE A 136 -15.07 2.02 6.61
CA PHE A 136 -14.94 0.57 6.70
C PHE A 136 -13.55 0.25 7.23
N ILE A 137 -13.47 -0.51 8.33
CA ILE A 137 -12.22 -0.96 8.92
C ILE A 137 -11.93 -2.38 8.46
N PHE A 138 -10.91 -2.55 7.62
CA PHE A 138 -10.40 -3.84 7.20
C PHE A 138 -9.34 -4.32 8.18
N LEU A 139 -9.73 -5.24 9.08
CA LEU A 139 -8.83 -5.84 10.06
C LEU A 139 -7.76 -6.71 9.39
N HIS A 140 -6.54 -6.63 9.91
CA HIS A 140 -5.46 -7.53 9.54
C HIS A 140 -5.77 -8.96 10.06
N PRO A 141 -5.27 -10.05 9.43
CA PRO A 141 -5.51 -11.42 9.89
C PRO A 141 -5.18 -11.68 11.38
N LYS A 142 -4.17 -10.97 11.92
CA LYS A 142 -3.83 -11.02 13.36
C LYS A 142 -4.96 -10.52 14.25
N GLU A 143 -5.64 -9.43 13.89
CA GLU A 143 -6.79 -8.87 14.65
C GLU A 143 -8.01 -9.80 14.59
N LYS A 144 -8.20 -10.50 13.47
CA LYS A 144 -9.33 -11.44 13.29
C LYS A 144 -9.23 -12.71 14.15
N LYS A 145 -8.07 -13.00 14.79
CA LYS A 145 -7.92 -14.17 15.66
C LYS A 145 -8.87 -14.08 16.85
N LYS A 146 -9.46 -15.21 17.27
CA LYS A 146 -10.45 -15.29 18.37
C LYS A 146 -10.03 -14.53 19.63
N GLN A 147 -8.76 -14.58 20.01
CA GLN A 147 -8.23 -13.91 21.21
C GLN A 147 -8.10 -12.38 21.11
N TYR A 148 -8.19 -11.83 19.89
CA TYR A 148 -8.04 -10.40 19.60
C TYR A 148 -9.29 -9.76 18.99
N LEU A 149 -10.24 -10.53 18.47
CA LEU A 149 -11.38 -9.96 17.74
C LEU A 149 -12.19 -8.95 18.58
N GLU A 150 -12.60 -9.32 19.79
CA GLU A 150 -13.33 -8.41 20.70
C GLU A 150 -12.48 -7.17 21.08
N LYS A 151 -11.18 -7.37 21.33
CA LYS A 151 -10.24 -6.29 21.64
C LYS A 151 -10.04 -5.36 20.44
N SER A 152 -10.08 -5.88 19.22
CA SER A 152 -10.05 -5.09 17.98
C SER A 152 -11.29 -4.21 17.92
N THR A 153 -12.47 -4.78 18.17
CA THR A 153 -13.72 -4.02 18.20
C THR A 153 -13.67 -2.88 19.20
N ASN A 154 -13.20 -3.14 20.43
CA ASN A 154 -13.06 -2.09 21.44
C ASN A 154 -12.03 -1.04 21.03
N PHE A 155 -10.88 -1.44 20.47
CA PHE A 155 -9.85 -0.49 20.01
C PHE A 155 -10.40 0.52 19.01
N TYR A 156 -11.16 0.09 17.99
CA TYR A 156 -11.73 1.03 17.01
C TYR A 156 -12.92 1.80 17.57
N LYS A 157 -13.70 1.21 18.50
CA LYS A 157 -14.78 1.91 19.22
C LYS A 157 -14.26 3.08 20.03
N ASP A 158 -13.15 2.89 20.74
CA ASP A 158 -12.50 3.94 21.54
C ASP A 158 -12.01 5.11 20.67
N ILE A 159 -11.74 4.86 19.38
CA ILE A 159 -11.30 5.90 18.45
C ILE A 159 -12.50 6.62 17.85
N PHE A 160 -13.48 5.91 17.29
CA PHE A 160 -14.49 6.52 16.42
C PHE A 160 -15.73 7.07 17.11
N ASP A 161 -15.99 6.73 18.37
CA ASP A 161 -17.13 7.24 19.16
C ASP A 161 -18.51 7.15 18.43
N VAL A 162 -19.59 7.64 19.05
CA VAL A 162 -20.97 7.47 18.57
C VAL A 162 -21.32 8.26 17.30
N ASP A 163 -20.58 9.32 16.97
CA ASP A 163 -20.95 10.27 15.92
C ASP A 163 -20.38 9.93 14.53
N ILE A 164 -19.54 8.90 14.41
CA ILE A 164 -18.96 8.47 13.13
C ILE A 164 -19.69 7.22 12.60
N SER A 165 -20.18 7.30 11.37
CA SER A 165 -20.68 6.12 10.66
C SER A 165 -19.52 5.23 10.21
N TYR A 166 -19.16 4.23 11.02
CA TYR A 166 -18.15 3.23 10.67
C TYR A 166 -18.65 1.79 10.85
N GLU A 167 -18.03 0.86 10.13
CA GLU A 167 -18.18 -0.58 10.35
C GLU A 167 -16.84 -1.30 10.34
N ILE A 168 -16.73 -2.36 11.13
CA ILE A 168 -15.62 -3.31 11.03
C ILE A 168 -16.02 -4.41 10.06
N VAL A 169 -15.23 -4.60 9.01
CA VAL A 169 -15.56 -5.56 7.94
C VAL A 169 -15.46 -6.99 8.47
N ASN A 170 -16.61 -7.62 8.66
CA ASN A 170 -16.73 -9.01 9.07
C ASN A 170 -16.98 -9.91 7.85
N SER A 171 -15.92 -10.30 7.17
CA SER A 171 -15.97 -11.20 6.01
C SER A 171 -14.91 -12.28 6.09
N THR A 172 -15.26 -13.47 5.58
CA THR A 172 -14.36 -14.60 5.36
C THR A 172 -13.42 -14.38 4.18
N GLN A 173 -13.75 -13.44 3.29
CA GLN A 173 -12.89 -13.04 2.18
C GLN A 173 -11.71 -12.21 2.68
N SER A 174 -10.60 -12.28 1.95
CA SER A 174 -9.43 -11.43 2.21
C SER A 174 -9.72 -9.98 1.81
N SER A 175 -8.98 -9.03 2.41
CA SER A 175 -9.08 -7.61 2.06
C SER A 175 -8.86 -7.36 0.56
N SER A 176 -7.95 -8.11 -0.08
CA SER A 176 -7.69 -8.00 -1.52
C SER A 176 -8.84 -8.46 -2.40
N GLN A 177 -9.77 -9.27 -1.90
CA GLN A 177 -10.99 -9.69 -2.59
C GLN A 177 -12.17 -8.72 -2.37
N LEU A 178 -11.99 -7.74 -1.48
CA LEU A 178 -13.01 -6.77 -1.08
C LEU A 178 -12.65 -5.34 -1.49
N PHE A 179 -11.68 -5.14 -2.38
CA PHE A 179 -11.29 -3.77 -2.77
C PHE A 179 -12.45 -2.96 -3.36
N HIS A 180 -13.35 -3.60 -4.10
CA HIS A 180 -14.52 -2.97 -4.70
C HIS A 180 -15.59 -2.52 -3.68
N THR A 181 -15.56 -2.99 -2.44
CA THR A 181 -16.61 -2.62 -1.47
C THR A 181 -16.45 -1.20 -0.91
N VAL A 182 -15.35 -0.53 -1.23
CA VAL A 182 -15.11 0.86 -0.85
C VAL A 182 -14.57 1.68 -2.01
N ASP A 183 -14.85 2.98 -2.01
CA ASP A 183 -14.40 3.91 -3.03
C ASP A 183 -12.91 4.24 -2.88
N LEU A 184 -12.52 4.71 -1.69
CA LEU A 184 -11.17 5.14 -1.37
C LEU A 184 -10.53 4.22 -0.33
N GLY A 185 -9.36 3.64 -0.66
CA GLY A 185 -8.56 2.91 0.32
C GLY A 185 -7.48 3.79 0.94
N VAL A 186 -7.32 3.71 2.25
CA VAL A 186 -6.32 4.47 3.00
C VAL A 186 -5.66 3.60 4.05
N ALA A 187 -4.39 3.84 4.29
CA ALA A 187 -3.62 3.32 5.42
C ALA A 187 -2.32 4.12 5.51
N PHE A 188 -1.55 3.91 6.56
CA PHE A 188 -0.13 4.19 6.44
C PHE A 188 0.51 3.16 5.48
N ASN A 189 1.74 3.40 5.07
CA ASN A 189 2.43 2.57 4.07
C ASN A 189 2.31 1.04 4.35
N SER A 190 1.50 0.35 3.53
CA SER A 190 1.12 -1.06 3.67
C SER A 190 1.06 -1.73 2.30
N THR A 191 1.49 -3.00 2.21
CA THR A 191 1.52 -3.76 0.95
C THR A 191 0.14 -3.86 0.31
N ILE A 192 -0.91 -4.01 1.13
CA ILE A 192 -2.31 -4.13 0.68
C ILE A 192 -2.78 -2.90 -0.12
N LEU A 193 -2.21 -1.72 0.13
CA LEU A 193 -2.52 -0.53 -0.65
C LEU A 193 -1.86 -0.55 -2.03
N HIS A 194 -0.66 -1.10 -2.15
CA HIS A 194 -0.02 -1.30 -3.46
C HIS A 194 -0.80 -2.33 -4.28
N GLU A 195 -1.29 -3.40 -3.65
CA GLU A 195 -2.21 -4.36 -4.27
C GLU A 195 -3.52 -3.69 -4.74
N ARG A 196 -4.10 -2.83 -3.89
CA ARG A 196 -5.32 -2.08 -4.22
C ARG A 196 -5.11 -1.15 -5.42
N LEU A 197 -4.00 -0.42 -5.44
CA LEU A 197 -3.62 0.45 -6.54
C LEU A 197 -3.39 -0.33 -7.84
N TYR A 198 -2.71 -1.48 -7.75
CA TYR A 198 -2.52 -2.41 -8.86
C TYR A 198 -3.85 -2.88 -9.46
N CYS A 199 -4.86 -3.17 -8.63
CA CYS A 199 -6.20 -3.51 -9.10
C CYS A 199 -7.04 -2.32 -9.63
N GLY A 200 -6.46 -1.12 -9.69
CA GLY A 200 -7.11 0.06 -10.28
C GLY A 200 -8.10 0.75 -9.35
N PHE A 201 -7.94 0.64 -8.04
CA PHE A 201 -8.81 1.32 -7.07
C PHE A 201 -8.12 2.54 -6.45
N LYS A 202 -8.91 3.59 -6.20
CA LYS A 202 -8.42 4.84 -5.58
C LYS A 202 -7.80 4.52 -4.23
N THR A 203 -6.59 5.05 -4.02
CA THR A 203 -5.72 4.66 -2.90
C THR A 203 -4.90 5.85 -2.46
N LEU A 204 -4.85 6.13 -1.16
CA LEU A 204 -3.96 7.12 -0.57
C LEU A 204 -3.06 6.48 0.48
N PHE A 205 -1.84 6.96 0.55
CA PHE A 205 -0.86 6.56 1.54
C PHE A 205 -0.66 7.70 2.53
N TYR A 206 -0.54 7.36 3.81
CA TYR A 206 0.01 8.25 4.82
C TYR A 206 1.42 7.76 5.18
N PRO A 207 2.49 8.30 4.57
CA PRO A 207 3.85 7.82 4.82
C PRO A 207 4.25 7.89 6.29
N ASN A 208 4.93 6.85 6.76
CA ASN A 208 5.54 6.75 8.08
C ASN A 208 7.07 6.67 8.01
N ASN A 209 7.65 6.77 6.81
CA ASN A 209 9.07 6.66 6.56
C ASN A 209 9.52 7.87 5.72
N PRO A 210 10.58 8.61 6.13
CA PRO A 210 11.04 9.80 5.42
C PRO A 210 11.61 9.52 4.03
N PHE A 211 11.99 8.27 3.74
CA PHE A 211 12.50 7.84 2.44
C PHE A 211 11.40 7.34 1.50
N PHE A 212 10.15 7.30 1.96
CA PHE A 212 9.01 6.88 1.16
C PHE A 212 7.96 8.01 1.01
N PRO A 213 7.46 8.25 -0.21
CA PRO A 213 7.99 7.76 -1.47
C PRO A 213 9.33 8.43 -1.80
N ILE A 214 10.09 7.85 -2.74
CA ILE A 214 11.29 8.47 -3.27
C ILE A 214 10.95 9.78 -3.97
N LYS A 215 11.93 10.67 -4.01
CA LYS A 215 11.79 11.98 -4.66
C LYS A 215 11.40 11.81 -6.13
N ASN A 216 10.46 12.63 -6.59
CA ASN A 216 9.97 12.69 -7.98
C ASN A 216 9.21 11.45 -8.49
N SER A 217 8.88 10.47 -7.64
CA SER A 217 7.96 9.39 -8.06
C SER A 217 6.53 9.91 -8.19
N PHE A 218 5.79 9.41 -9.17
CA PHE A 218 4.36 9.71 -9.32
C PHE A 218 3.53 9.22 -8.13
N LEU A 219 3.99 8.20 -7.39
CA LEU A 219 3.34 7.74 -6.17
C LEU A 219 3.22 8.87 -5.12
N SER A 220 4.15 9.85 -5.13
CA SER A 220 4.10 11.01 -4.23
C SER A 220 2.85 11.88 -4.38
N ASN A 221 2.16 11.81 -5.52
CA ASN A 221 0.91 12.54 -5.75
C ASN A 221 -0.25 12.02 -4.89
N ILE A 222 -0.15 10.79 -4.38
CA ILE A 222 -1.17 10.15 -3.52
C ILE A 222 -0.64 9.87 -2.10
N CYS A 223 0.47 10.49 -1.72
CA CYS A 223 1.06 10.41 -0.39
C CYS A 223 0.80 11.70 0.40
N ALA A 224 0.26 11.56 1.61
CA ALA A 224 0.12 12.68 2.54
C ALA A 224 1.48 13.28 2.90
N LYS A 225 1.52 14.61 3.06
CA LYS A 225 2.71 15.35 3.53
C LYS A 225 2.54 15.77 4.99
N ASN A 226 1.31 16.01 5.39
CA ASN A 226 0.85 16.34 6.73
C ASN A 226 -0.67 16.05 6.79
N ASP A 227 -1.29 16.35 7.93
CA ASP A 227 -2.70 16.04 8.21
C ASP A 227 -3.65 16.82 7.27
N ASP A 228 -3.43 18.14 7.12
CA ASP A 228 -4.25 18.98 6.23
C ASP A 228 -4.14 18.54 4.76
N HIS A 229 -2.93 18.17 4.31
CA HIS A 229 -2.74 17.63 2.97
C HIS A 229 -3.47 16.29 2.79
N PHE A 230 -3.51 15.45 3.83
CA PHE A 230 -4.23 14.18 3.79
C PHE A 230 -5.74 14.39 3.64
N GLU A 231 -6.32 15.32 4.39
CA GLU A 231 -7.75 15.67 4.28
C GLU A 231 -8.10 16.23 2.89
N ASN A 232 -7.22 17.07 2.33
CA ASN A 232 -7.37 17.56 0.94
C ASN A 232 -7.29 16.43 -0.09
N LEU A 233 -6.37 15.48 0.09
CA LEU A 233 -6.26 14.31 -0.79
C LEU A 233 -7.53 13.44 -0.71
N ILE A 234 -8.09 13.23 0.49
CA ILE A 234 -9.35 12.50 0.67
C ILE A 234 -10.48 13.21 -0.09
N THR A 235 -10.63 14.51 0.10
CA THR A 235 -11.67 15.32 -0.56
C THR A 235 -11.58 15.19 -2.09
N LYS A 236 -10.39 15.40 -2.65
CA LYS A 236 -10.14 15.28 -4.09
C LYS A 236 -10.42 13.86 -4.59
N ALA A 237 -9.96 12.84 -3.87
CA ALA A 237 -10.12 11.45 -4.29
C ALA A 237 -11.58 11.00 -4.26
N ILE A 238 -12.36 11.34 -3.22
CA ILE A 238 -13.79 11.02 -3.14
C ILE A 238 -14.58 11.77 -4.23
N GLY A 239 -14.26 13.04 -4.48
CA GLY A 239 -14.93 13.87 -5.50
C GLY A 239 -14.58 13.53 -6.96
N SER A 240 -13.64 12.63 -7.20
CA SER A 240 -13.17 12.27 -8.55
C SER A 240 -13.62 10.87 -8.98
N SER A 241 -13.80 10.68 -10.28
CA SER A 241 -13.95 9.33 -10.84
C SER A 241 -12.65 8.55 -10.70
N THR A 242 -12.72 7.21 -10.73
CA THR A 242 -11.50 6.38 -10.69
C THR A 242 -10.56 6.71 -11.84
N SER A 243 -11.07 6.93 -13.05
CA SER A 243 -10.23 7.25 -14.21
C SER A 243 -9.53 8.61 -14.04
N ASP A 244 -10.24 9.62 -13.55
CA ASP A 244 -9.66 10.94 -13.30
C ASP A 244 -8.63 10.89 -12.17
N PHE A 245 -8.91 10.13 -11.09
CA PHE A 245 -7.94 9.91 -10.02
C PHE A 245 -6.62 9.35 -10.54
N PHE A 246 -6.65 8.33 -11.40
CA PHE A 246 -5.42 7.74 -11.93
C PHE A 246 -4.74 8.66 -12.96
N LYS A 247 -5.51 9.36 -13.80
CA LYS A 247 -4.99 10.31 -14.79
C LYS A 247 -4.29 11.49 -14.13
N ASP A 248 -5.00 12.18 -13.24
CA ASP A 248 -4.55 13.42 -12.61
C ASP A 248 -3.34 13.22 -11.71
N ASN A 249 -3.15 12.01 -11.20
CA ASN A 249 -2.00 11.63 -10.39
C ASN A 249 -0.86 10.97 -11.18
N ASN A 250 -0.98 10.81 -12.50
CA ASN A 250 -0.02 10.10 -13.36
C ASN A 250 0.23 8.64 -12.95
N LEU A 251 -0.84 7.93 -12.58
CA LEU A 251 -0.80 6.56 -12.05
C LEU A 251 -1.42 5.52 -12.99
N VAL A 252 -1.84 5.87 -14.20
CA VAL A 252 -2.49 4.91 -15.14
C VAL A 252 -1.66 3.63 -15.31
N SER A 253 -0.33 3.76 -15.44
CA SER A 253 0.61 2.62 -15.57
C SER A 253 0.76 1.77 -14.30
N TYR A 254 0.25 2.23 -13.16
CA TYR A 254 0.28 1.51 -11.89
C TYR A 254 -0.82 0.46 -11.82
N SER A 255 -1.88 0.59 -12.61
CA SER A 255 -2.97 -0.39 -12.65
C SER A 255 -2.72 -1.46 -13.70
N ASN A 256 -3.04 -2.71 -13.34
CA ASN A 256 -3.19 -3.81 -14.30
C ASN A 256 -4.61 -3.93 -14.84
N ARG A 257 -5.59 -3.32 -14.16
CA ARG A 257 -6.98 -3.30 -14.61
C ARG A 257 -7.14 -2.18 -15.63
N PRO A 258 -7.71 -2.44 -16.82
CA PRO A 258 -8.10 -1.36 -17.72
C PRO A 258 -9.01 -0.37 -17.01
N LEU A 259 -8.67 0.91 -17.10
CA LEU A 259 -9.46 1.99 -16.53
C LEU A 259 -10.43 2.50 -17.60
N LYS A 260 -11.66 2.84 -17.24
CA LYS A 260 -12.61 3.39 -18.22
C LYS A 260 -12.01 4.62 -18.89
N ASN A 261 -12.10 4.71 -20.20
CA ASN A 261 -11.58 5.82 -21.01
C ASN A 261 -10.04 5.84 -21.19
N PHE A 262 -9.37 4.69 -20.96
CA PHE A 262 -7.96 4.42 -21.27
C PHE A 262 -7.82 3.01 -21.87
#